data_AF-A0A1H3MU65-F1
#
_entry.id   AF-A0A1H3MU65-F1
#
_cell.length_a   1.000
_cell.length_b   1.000
_cell.length_c   1.000
_cell.angle_alpha   90.00
_cell.angle_beta   90.00
_cell.angle_gamma   90.00
#
_symmetry.space_group_name_H-M   'P 1'
#
loop_
_entity.id
_entity.type
_entity.pdbx_description
1 polymer ?
#
loop_
_entity_poly.entity_id
_entity_poly.type
_entity_poly.pdbx_seq_one_letter_code
_entity_poly.pdbx_strand_id
1 'polypeptide(L)' 'MLIDLKVSRHPSGTLTLTRKDEGDRMARDCEGPLHLNKDGASFYRAVAHMLHVLHREGHNVSYTDTATN' A
#
# COMPACT_ATOMS: atom_id res chain seq x y z
N MET A 1 16.22 -5.98 0.02
CA MET A 1 14.97 -6.42 -0.62
C MET A 1 14.13 -5.19 -0.88
N LEU A 2 13.83 -4.93 -2.15
CA LEU A 2 12.97 -3.82 -2.56
C LEU A 2 11.49 -4.24 -2.46
N ILE A 3 10.64 -3.37 -1.91
CA ILE A 3 9.19 -3.57 -1.83
C ILE A 3 8.51 -2.37 -2.49
N ASP A 4 7.76 -2.63 -3.56
CA ASP A 4 6.91 -1.63 -4.19
C ASP A 4 5.51 -1.66 -3.56
N LEU A 5 5.09 -0.52 -3.02
CA LEU A 5 3.76 -0.28 -2.47
C LEU A 5 3.03 0.73 -3.35
N LYS A 6 1.85 0.36 -3.85
CA LYS A 6 1.04 1.23 -4.69
C LYS A 6 -0.38 1.33 -4.16
N VAL A 7 -0.86 2.57 -3.98
CA VAL A 7 -2.27 2.86 -3.66
C VAL A 7 -3.09 2.89 -4.95
N SER A 8 -4.16 2.11 -4.94
CA SER A 8 -5.20 2.07 -5.98
C SER A 8 -6.48 2.68 -5.44
N ARG A 9 -7.00 3.68 -6.15
CA ARG A 9 -8.27 4.34 -5.83
C ARG A 9 -9.33 3.84 -6.78
N HIS A 10 -10.37 3.21 -6.26
CA HIS A 10 -11.45 2.66 -7.08
C HIS A 10 -12.56 3.70 -7.32
N PRO A 11 -13.30 3.62 -8.44
CA PRO A 11 -14.43 4.52 -8.73
C PRO A 11 -15.52 4.51 -7.64
N SER A 12 -15.59 3.44 -6.85
CA SER A 12 -16.51 3.30 -5.71
C SER A 12 -16.11 4.11 -4.47
N GLY A 13 -14.99 4.84 -4.52
CA GLY A 13 -14.45 5.60 -3.39
C GLY A 13 -13.66 4.75 -2.39
N THR A 14 -13.38 3.48 -2.72
CA THR A 14 -12.55 2.60 -1.88
C THR A 14 -11.07 2.72 -2.25
N LEU A 15 -10.21 2.49 -1.26
CA LEU A 15 -8.75 2.48 -1.38
C LEU A 15 -8.22 1.07 -1.14
N THR A 16 -7.29 0.64 -2.00
CA THR A 16 -6.56 -0.62 -1.84
C THR A 16 -5.06 -0.35 -1.93
N LEU A 17 -4.27 -0.88 -1.01
CA LEU A 17 -2.81 -0.92 -1.11
C LEU A 17 -2.42 -2.25 -1.75
N THR A 18 -1.58 -2.17 -2.77
CA THR A 18 -0.96 -3.33 -3.41
C THR A 18 0.51 -3.36 -3.07
N ARG A 19 1.03 -4.56 -2.80
CA ARG A 19 2.44 -4.81 -2.49
C ARG A 19 3.03 -5.71 -3.58
N LYS A 20 4.22 -5.38 -4.04
CA LYS A 20 5.01 -6.22 -4.93
C LYS A 20 6.43 -6.30 -4.38
N ASP A 21 6.84 -7.51 -4.04
CA ASP A 21 8.17 -7.78 -3.55
C ASP A 21 9.17 -7.97 -4.71
N GLU A 22 10.45 -7.73 -4.43
CA GLU A 22 11.54 -7.98 -5.37
C GLU A 22 11.53 -9.45 -5.84
N GLY A 23 11.31 -9.67 -7.13
CA GLY A 23 11.20 -11.00 -7.74
C GLY A 23 9.77 -11.51 -7.93
N ASP A 24 8.75 -10.85 -7.34
CA ASP A 24 7.36 -11.20 -7.61
C ASP A 24 6.95 -10.74 -9.02
N ARG A 25 6.25 -11.63 -9.76
CA ARG A 25 5.72 -11.32 -11.09
C ARG A 25 4.46 -10.46 -11.03
N MET A 26 3.70 -10.54 -9.94
CA MET A 26 2.42 -9.84 -9.77
C MET A 26 2.37 -9.15 -8.42
N ALA A 27 1.77 -7.95 -8.39
CA ALA A 27 1.43 -7.29 -7.14
C ALA A 27 0.26 -8.01 -6.46
N ARG A 28 0.26 -8.03 -5.14
CA ARG A 28 -0.77 -8.63 -4.30
C ARG A 28 -1.46 -7.55 -3.49
N ASP A 29 -2.77 -7.68 -3.32
CA ASP A 29 -3.52 -6.78 -2.47
C ASP A 29 -3.16 -7.04 -1.00
N CYS A 30 -2.89 -5.98 -0.25
CA CYS A 30 -2.68 -6.06 1.19
C CYS A 30 -4.02 -6.30 1.88
N GLU A 31 -4.03 -7.10 2.95
CA GLU A 31 -5.27 -7.49 3.64
C GLU A 31 -5.75 -6.47 4.69
N GLY A 32 -6.96 -6.69 5.20
CA GLY A 32 -7.53 -5.93 6.31
C GLY A 32 -7.83 -4.47 5.94
N PRO A 33 -7.41 -3.48 6.76
CA PRO A 33 -7.72 -2.06 6.54
C PRO A 33 -7.04 -1.47 5.29
N LEU A 34 -6.19 -2.25 4.60
CA LEU A 34 -5.51 -1.89 3.38
C LEU A 34 -6.21 -2.42 2.12
N HIS A 35 -7.31 -3.17 2.25
CA HIS A 35 -8.08 -3.68 1.11
C HIS A 35 -9.47 -3.02 1.06
N LEU A 36 -9.83 -2.44 -0.10
CA LEU A 36 -11.17 -1.90 -0.38
C LEU A 36 -11.74 -1.02 0.75
N ASN A 37 -10.88 -0.23 1.39
CA ASN A 37 -11.27 0.59 2.54
C ASN A 37 -11.93 1.89 2.08
N LYS A 38 -13.14 2.17 2.56
CA LYS A 38 -13.87 3.42 2.28
C LYS A 38 -13.41 4.59 3.14
N ASP A 39 -12.86 4.33 4.32
CA ASP A 39 -12.38 5.37 5.20
C ASP A 39 -10.91 5.69 4.88
N GLY A 40 -10.70 6.78 4.15
CA GLY A 40 -9.37 7.24 3.78
C GLY A 40 -8.47 7.49 4.99
N ALA A 41 -9.02 8.01 6.10
CA ALA A 41 -8.24 8.29 7.30
C ALA A 41 -7.69 7.00 7.91
N SER A 42 -8.53 5.98 8.11
CA SER A 42 -8.09 4.68 8.62
C SER A 42 -7.15 3.96 7.64
N PHE A 43 -7.41 4.06 6.33
CA PHE A 43 -6.53 3.50 5.31
C PHE A 43 -5.11 4.08 5.41
N TYR A 44 -4.96 5.40 5.39
CA TYR A 44 -3.63 6.02 5.43
C TYR A 44 -2.93 5.83 6.78
N ARG A 45 -3.66 5.70 7.89
CA ARG A 45 -3.06 5.27 9.17
C ARG A 45 -2.47 3.86 9.08
N ALA A 46 -3.20 2.93 8.46
CA ALA A 46 -2.70 1.57 8.25
C ALA A 46 -1.49 1.54 7.29
N VAL A 47 -1.50 2.36 6.24
CA VAL A 47 -0.36 2.51 5.31
C VAL A 47 0.87 3.03 6.06
N ALA A 48 0.73 4.10 6.84
CA ALA A 48 1.82 4.65 7.63
C ALA A 48 2.40 3.65 8.64
N HIS A 49 1.52 2.86 9.29
CA HIS A 49 1.95 1.79 10.18
C HIS A 49 2.75 0.71 9.42
N MET A 50 2.28 0.28 8.24
CA MET A 50 2.98 -0.70 7.42
C MET A 50 4.35 -0.19 6.96
N LEU A 51 4.44 1.06 6.47
CA LEU A 51 5.69 1.69 6.08
C LEU A 51 6.68 1.74 7.24
N HIS A 52 6.22 2.10 8.44
CA HIS A 52 7.05 2.14 9.63
C HIS A 52 7.62 0.75 9.97
N VAL A 53 6.79 -0.30 9.92
CA VAL A 53 7.22 -1.68 10.16
C VAL A 53 8.28 -2.10 9.14
N LEU A 54 8.04 -1.89 7.85
CA LEU A 54 8.97 -2.28 6.79
C LEU A 54 10.31 -1.53 6.87
N HIS A 55 10.28 -0.23 7.18
CA HIS A 55 11.50 0.55 7.40
C HIS A 55 12.27 0.06 8.62
N ARG A 56 11.58 -0.26 9.72
CA ARG A 56 12.19 -0.80 10.94
C ARG A 56 12.85 -2.16 10.70
N GLU A 57 12.29 -2.97 9.81
CA GLU A 57 12.83 -4.26 9.37
C GLU A 57 13.98 -4.13 8.36
N GLY A 58 14.31 -2.91 7.92
CA GLY A 58 15.41 -2.63 6.99
C GLY A 58 15.06 -2.90 5.52
N HIS A 59 13.78 -2.99 5.18
CA HIS A 59 13.35 -3.09 3.78
C HIS A 59 13.47 -1.74 3.07
N ASN A 60 13.93 -1.77 1.82
CA ASN A 60 13.85 -0.60 0.94
C ASN A 60 12.44 -0.54 0.36
N VAL A 61 11.70 0.53 0.62
CA VAL A 61 10.32 0.66 0.17
C VAL A 61 10.18 1.77 -0.86
N SER A 62 9.54 1.44 -1.97
CA SER A 62 9.12 2.35 -3.02
C SER A 62 7.62 2.56 -2.86
N TYR A 63 7.18 3.76 -2.45
CA TYR A 63 5.77 4.06 -2.20
C TYR A 63 5.21 5.00 -3.28
N THR A 64 4.11 4.61 -3.90
CA THR A 64 3.41 5.39 -4.92
C THR A 64 1.92 5.54 -4.59
N ASP A 65 1.45 6.77 -4.41
CA ASP A 65 0.03 7.13 -4.42
C ASP A 65 -0.21 8.05 -5.62
N THR A 66 -0.71 7.49 -6.72
CA THR A 66 -1.11 8.28 -7.89
C THR A 66 -2.44 8.95 -7.60
N ALA A 67 -2.37 10.03 -6.84
CA ALA A 67 -3.46 10.96 -6.56
C ALA A 67 -3.12 12.32 -7.17
N THR A 68 -2.87 12.33 -8.48
CA THR A 68 -2.53 13.58 -9.17
C THR A 68 -2.92 13.46 -10.65
N ASN A 69 -4.17 13.81 -10.96
CA ASN A 69 -4.50 15.15 -11.46
C ASN A 69 -6.02 15.35 -11.44
#